data_AF-A0A7X5DZC0-F1
#
_entry.id   AF-A0A7X5DZC0-F1
#
_cell.length_a   1.000
_cell.length_b   1.000
_cell.length_c   1.000
_cell.angle_alpha   90.00
_cell.angle_beta   90.00
_cell.angle_gamma   90.00
#
_symmetry.space_group_name_H-M   'P 1'
#
loop_
_entity.id
_entity.type
_entity.pdbx_description
1 polymer ?
#
loop_
_entity_poly.entity_id
_entity_poly.type
_entity_poly.pdbx_seq_one_letter_code
_entity_poly.pdbx_strand_id
1 'polypeptide(L)'
;MASTNNGSNKGMIPEARAAMDRFKMEAANEVGVNLKEGYNGDLTSRQAGSVGGQMVKKMIPIRTISFERPVRTAAGHKQRVEYRVKLTV
;
A
#
# COMPACT_ATOMS: atom_id res chain seq x y z
N MET A 1 -36.88 -4.87 -16.84
CA MET A 1 -35.81 -4.00 -16.30
C MET A 1 -35.42 -4.50 -14.91
N ALA A 2 -34.47 -5.43 -14.83
CA ALA A 2 -33.99 -5.96 -13.55
C ALA A 2 -32.83 -5.09 -13.04
N SER A 3 -33.01 -4.45 -11.89
CA SER A 3 -31.97 -3.67 -11.22
C SER A 3 -30.96 -4.61 -10.57
N THR A 4 -29.85 -4.85 -11.25
CA THR A 4 -28.70 -5.59 -10.69
C THR A 4 -28.02 -4.69 -9.65
N ASN A 5 -28.40 -4.87 -8.39
CA ASN A 5 -27.76 -4.23 -7.24
C ASN A 5 -26.33 -4.76 -7.09
N ASN A 6 -25.40 -4.14 -7.82
CA ASN A 6 -24.01 -4.55 -7.86
C ASN A 6 -23.25 -3.97 -6.64
N GLY A 7 -22.84 -4.84 -5.73
CA GLY A 7 -21.71 -4.63 -4.81
C GLY A 7 -21.89 -3.56 -3.73
N SER A 8 -22.69 -3.84 -2.70
CA SER A 8 -22.50 -3.14 -1.42
C SER A 8 -21.20 -3.63 -0.78
N ASN A 9 -20.14 -2.81 -0.87
CA ASN A 9 -18.93 -2.95 -0.04
C ASN A 9 -19.31 -2.71 1.43
N LYS A 10 -19.98 -3.70 2.04
CA LYS A 10 -20.40 -3.73 3.45
C LYS A 10 -19.24 -4.14 4.37
N GLY A 11 -18.00 -3.91 3.94
CA GLY A 11 -16.79 -4.32 4.64
C GLY A 11 -16.18 -3.22 5.52
N MET A 12 -16.70 -2.00 5.44
CA MET A 12 -16.11 -0.85 6.10
C MET A 12 -17.01 -0.33 7.21
N ILE A 13 -16.50 -0.35 8.43
CA ILE A 13 -17.10 0.33 9.59
C ILE A 13 -17.31 1.81 9.19
N PRO A 14 -18.52 2.39 9.34
CA PRO A 14 -18.82 3.75 8.89
C PRO A 14 -17.80 4.80 9.38
N GLU A 15 -17.33 4.64 10.61
CA GLU A 15 -16.34 5.48 11.28
C GLU A 15 -14.96 5.40 10.59
N ALA A 16 -14.60 4.24 10.05
CA ALA A 16 -13.35 4.07 9.33
C ALA A 16 -13.37 4.75 7.96
N ARG A 17 -14.55 4.96 7.36
CA ARG A 17 -14.68 5.55 6.01
C ARG A 17 -14.10 6.95 5.95
N ALA A 18 -14.48 7.79 6.92
CA ALA A 18 -13.94 9.15 7.06
C ALA A 18 -12.43 9.18 7.38
N ALA A 19 -11.92 8.18 8.11
CA ALA A 19 -10.48 8.08 8.37
C ALA A 19 -9.70 7.67 7.10
N MET A 20 -10.25 6.76 6.30
CA MET A 20 -9.63 6.29 5.06
C MET A 20 -9.67 7.35 3.95
N ASP A 21 -10.74 8.15 3.86
CA ASP A 21 -10.81 9.25 2.89
C ASP A 21 -9.72 10.29 3.19
N ARG A 22 -9.53 10.66 4.46
CA ARG A 22 -8.42 11.52 4.90
C ARG A 22 -7.06 10.92 4.56
N PHE A 23 -6.85 9.65 4.88
CA PHE A 23 -5.60 8.95 4.60
C PHE A 23 -5.27 8.88 3.10
N LYS A 24 -6.28 8.66 2.25
CA LYS A 24 -6.14 8.65 0.80
C LYS A 24 -5.75 10.03 0.27
N MET A 25 -6.35 11.10 0.79
CA MET A 25 -6.01 12.48 0.42
C MET A 25 -4.58 12.84 0.86
N GLU A 26 -4.15 12.43 2.05
CA GLU A 26 -2.76 12.61 2.48
C GLU A 26 -1.77 11.86 1.60
N ALA A 27 -2.04 10.59 1.29
CA ALA A 27 -1.22 9.78 0.40
C ALA A 27 -1.13 10.39 -1.01
N ALA A 28 -2.23 10.98 -1.50
CA ALA A 28 -2.30 11.69 -2.77
C ALA A 28 -1.40 12.92 -2.82
N ASN A 29 -1.48 13.74 -1.77
CA ASN A 29 -0.71 14.96 -1.64
C ASN A 29 0.79 14.67 -1.63
N GLU A 30 1.21 13.59 -0.95
CA GLU A 30 2.62 13.19 -0.90
C GLU A 30 3.17 12.70 -2.25
N VAL A 31 2.35 12.05 -3.08
CA VAL A 31 2.77 11.64 -4.44
C VAL A 31 2.62 12.76 -5.47
N GLY A 32 2.13 13.94 -5.07
CA GLY A 32 1.88 15.06 -5.98
C GLY A 32 0.76 14.77 -6.98
N VAL A 33 -0.17 13.87 -6.65
CA VAL A 33 -1.31 13.53 -7.51
C VAL A 33 -2.53 14.29 -7.01
N ASN A 34 -3.08 15.14 -7.88
CA ASN A 34 -4.29 15.89 -7.58
C ASN A 34 -5.51 14.96 -7.62
N LEU A 35 -5.84 14.36 -6.47
CA LEU A 35 -7.09 13.64 -6.27
C LEU A 35 -8.20 14.62 -5.90
N LYS A 36 -9.26 14.64 -6.70
CA LYS A 36 -10.49 15.36 -6.39
C LYS A 36 -11.46 14.46 -5.61
N GLU A 37 -12.32 15.05 -4.77
CA GLU A 37 -13.45 14.35 -4.17
C GLU A 37 -14.54 14.17 -5.24
N GLY A 38 -14.39 13.14 -6.07
CA GLY A 38 -15.33 12.88 -7.16
C GLY A 38 -14.80 11.91 -8.20
N TYR A 39 -15.20 12.12 -9.45
CA TYR A 39 -14.75 11.29 -10.56
C TYR A 39 -13.32 11.65 -10.96
N ASN A 40 -12.46 10.63 -10.97
CA ASN A 40 -11.03 10.75 -11.21
C ASN A 40 -10.61 10.06 -12.52
N GLY A 41 -11.48 10.06 -13.53
CA GLY A 41 -11.23 9.39 -14.82
C GLY A 41 -10.10 10.02 -15.66
N ASP A 42 -9.70 11.24 -15.34
CA ASP A 42 -8.60 11.95 -16.02
C ASP A 42 -7.22 11.50 -15.51
N LEU A 43 -7.18 10.78 -14.39
CA LEU A 43 -5.94 10.29 -13.80
C LEU A 43 -5.44 9.06 -14.54
N THR A 44 -4.15 9.07 -14.87
CA THR A 44 -3.51 7.89 -15.44
C THR A 44 -3.53 6.73 -14.45
N SER A 45 -3.65 5.49 -14.94
CA SER A 45 -3.61 4.30 -14.08
C SER A 45 -2.35 4.24 -13.21
N ARG A 46 -1.23 4.79 -13.69
CA ARG A 46 0.03 4.91 -12.93
C ARG A 46 -0.09 5.87 -11.75
N GLN A 47 -0.74 7.01 -11.92
CA GLN A 47 -0.96 7.97 -10.83
C GLN A 47 -1.90 7.40 -9.77
N ALA A 48 -3.03 6.81 -10.20
CA ALA A 48 -3.97 6.17 -9.27
C ALA A 48 -3.30 5.00 -8.50
N GLY A 49 -2.50 4.18 -9.20
CA GLY A 49 -1.74 3.10 -8.58
C GLY A 49 -0.65 3.60 -7.62
N SER A 50 -0.02 4.75 -7.90
CA SER A 50 1.02 5.32 -7.02
C SER A 50 0.45 5.76 -5.68
N VAL A 51 -0.78 6.29 -5.66
CA VAL A 51 -1.49 6.68 -4.43
C VAL A 51 -1.79 5.45 -3.58
N GLY A 52 -2.35 4.40 -4.18
CA GLY A 52 -2.62 3.13 -3.49
C GLY A 52 -1.35 2.47 -2.95
N GLY A 53 -0.24 2.56 -3.69
CA GLY A 53 1.08 2.08 -3.24
C GLY A 53 1.58 2.82 -1.99
N GLN A 54 1.43 4.15 -1.93
CA GLN A 54 1.79 4.89 -0.71
C GLN A 54 0.92 4.56 0.48
N MET A 55 -0.38 4.33 0.26
CA MET A 55 -1.28 3.89 1.33
C MET A 55 -0.78 2.61 1.99
N VAL A 56 -0.39 1.60 1.20
CA VAL A 56 0.16 0.34 1.73
C VAL A 56 1.51 0.55 2.41
N LYS A 57 2.37 1.41 1.84
CA LYS A 57 3.70 1.70 2.41
C LYS A 57 3.63 2.39 3.78
N LYS A 58 2.63 3.24 4.00
CA LYS A 58 2.36 3.85 5.31
C LYS A 58 1.73 2.86 6.30
N MET A 59 0.83 2.00 5.82
CA MET A 59 0.16 1.00 6.67
C MET A 59 1.14 -0.09 7.16
N ILE A 60 2.11 -0.48 6.34
CA ILE A 60 3.07 -1.55 6.66
C ILE A 60 4.50 -0.98 6.57
N PRO A 61 5.04 -0.43 7.68
CA PRO A 61 6.38 0.16 7.71
C PRO A 61 7.52 -0.88 7.74
N ILE A 62 7.21 -2.17 7.60
CA ILE A 62 8.19 -3.25 7.63
C ILE A 62 8.88 -3.32 6.28
N ARG A 63 10.21 -3.11 6.28
CA ARG A 63 11.05 -3.33 5.11
C ARG A 63 11.80 -4.63 5.29
N THR A 64 11.66 -5.54 4.33
CA THR A 64 12.41 -6.80 4.29
C THR A 64 13.54 -6.65 3.28
N ILE A 65 14.77 -6.98 3.68
CA ILE A 65 15.93 -6.98 2.80
C ILE A 65 16.60 -8.35 2.93
N SER A 66 16.65 -9.10 1.84
CA SER A 66 17.32 -10.40 1.79
C SER A 66 18.69 -10.27 1.14
N PHE A 67 19.73 -10.78 1.80
CA PHE A 67 21.06 -10.89 1.21
C PHE A 67 21.52 -12.34 1.24
N GLU A 68 22.21 -12.76 0.18
CA GLU A 68 22.89 -14.06 0.15
C GLU A 68 24.25 -13.92 0.82
N ARG A 69 24.49 -14.71 1.87
CA ARG A 69 25.78 -14.73 2.59
C ARG A 69 26.36 -16.14 2.56
N PRO A 70 27.68 -16.31 2.40
CA PRO A 70 28.31 -17.61 2.54
C PRO A 70 28.14 -18.13 3.97
N VAL A 71 27.72 -19.38 4.11
CA VAL A 71 27.50 -20.07 5.38
C VAL A 71 28.86 -20.32 6.04
N ARG A 72 29.02 -19.88 7.30
CA ARG A 72 30.28 -20.03 8.04
C ARG A 72 30.54 -21.47 8.52
N THR A 73 29.50 -22.29 8.59
CA THR A 73 29.53 -23.68 9.11
C THR A 73 29.65 -24.75 8.03
N ALA A 74 29.53 -24.40 6.74
CA ALA A 74 29.67 -25.33 5.64
C ALA A 74 30.24 -24.61 4.41
N ALA A 75 31.48 -24.94 4.05
CA ALA A 75 32.12 -24.40 2.85
C ALA A 75 31.25 -24.69 1.60
N GLY A 76 31.05 -23.69 0.75
CA GLY A 76 30.26 -23.80 -0.48
C GLY A 76 28.74 -23.56 -0.35
N HIS A 77 28.21 -23.42 0.86
CA HIS A 77 26.77 -23.16 1.05
C HIS A 77 26.50 -21.65 1.15
N LYS A 78 25.49 -21.17 0.44
CA LYS A 78 24.96 -19.81 0.59
C LYS A 78 23.68 -19.87 1.41
N GLN A 79 23.57 -19.05 2.44
CA GLN A 79 22.34 -18.88 3.19
C GLN A 79 21.76 -17.50 2.90
N ARG A 80 20.50 -17.52 2.51
CA ARG A 80 19.69 -16.31 2.38
C ARG A 80 19.35 -15.85 3.80
N VAL A 81 19.91 -14.72 4.21
CA VAL A 81 19.60 -14.07 5.49
C VAL A 81 18.63 -12.93 5.20
N GLU A 82 17.46 -12.99 5.83
CA GLU A 82 16.43 -11.95 5.74
C GLU A 82 16.55 -11.00 6.93
N TYR A 83 16.76 -9.72 6.67
CA TYR A 83 16.68 -8.67 7.68
C TYR A 83 15.30 -8.00 7.57
N ARG A 84 14.52 -8.05 8.65
CA ARG A 84 13.24 -7.33 8.76
C ARG A 84 13.46 -6.11 9.64
N VAL A 85 13.30 -4.92 9.07
CA VAL A 85 13.42 -3.65 9.80
C VAL A 85 12.03 -3.03 9.94
N LYS A 86 11.65 -2.68 11.17
CA LYS A 86 10.41 -1.96 11.47
C LYS A 86 10.74 -0.52 11.83
N LEU A 87 10.24 0.45 11.06
CA LEU A 87 10.24 1.85 11.48
C LEU A 87 9.22 2.01 12.61
N THR A 88 9.71 2.43 13.79
CA THR A 88 8.88 2.81 14.94
C THR A 88 8.98 4.33 15.03
N VAL A 89 7.83 5.01 14.97
CA VAL A 89 7.70 6.47 15.08
C VAL A 89 7.33 6.80 16.52
#